data_AF-A0AAE3LUY8-F1
#
_entry.id   AF-A0AAE3LUY8-F1
#
_cell.length_a   1.000
_cell.length_b   1.000
_cell.length_c   1.000
_cell.angle_alpha   90.00
_cell.angle_beta   90.00
_cell.angle_gamma   90.00
#
_symmetry.space_group_name_H-M   'P 1'
#
loop_
_entity.id
_entity.type
_entity.pdbx_description
1 polymer ?
#
loop_
_entity_poly.entity_id
_entity_poly.type
_entity_poly.pdbx_seq_one_letter_code
_entity_poly.pdbx_strand_id
1 'polypeptide(L)'
;MKSKRMVISAIVLSFIITAGTMGIIRAADAATTRSAEQNVHTRSLGNSFKNRKTMRHAFQGIRAAIEANDYEAWAKLTSERPHDPNMITPETFQKLREAYLLRQQGDEEGARKITEALGVQKFGSRKIARKQFQAVRNAIESHDYETWAKLMQDIADANTRPIDTTREAFDALTAR
;
A
#
# COMPACT_ATOMS: atom_id res chain seq x y z
N MET A 1 -43.11 5.63 35.75
CA MET A 1 -43.98 6.37 34.82
C MET A 1 -43.14 7.00 33.72
N LYS A 2 -43.68 6.99 32.49
CA LYS A 2 -43.23 7.60 31.22
C LYS A 2 -42.16 6.85 30.39
N SER A 3 -42.71 6.09 29.44
CA SER A 3 -42.17 5.51 28.23
C SER A 3 -41.89 6.53 27.11
N LYS A 4 -41.14 6.09 26.07
CA LYS A 4 -41.26 6.45 24.62
C LYS A 4 -40.25 5.56 23.87
N ARG A 5 -40.63 4.39 23.34
CA ARG A 5 -41.19 4.11 21.99
C ARG A 5 -40.36 4.67 20.81
N MET A 6 -39.67 3.72 20.14
CA MET A 6 -39.43 3.51 18.71
C MET A 6 -39.64 4.65 17.71
N VAL A 7 -38.71 4.78 16.75
CA VAL A 7 -39.03 5.00 15.33
C VAL A 7 -38.07 4.19 14.45
N ILE A 8 -38.66 3.23 13.72
CA ILE A 8 -38.13 2.53 12.55
C ILE A 8 -38.20 3.52 11.38
N SER A 9 -37.12 3.71 10.62
CA SER A 9 -37.16 4.47 9.37
C SER A 9 -36.84 3.56 8.20
N ALA A 10 -37.90 3.01 7.61
CA ALA A 10 -37.91 2.45 6.28
C ALA A 10 -38.05 3.60 5.27
N ILE A 11 -37.16 3.66 4.28
CA ILE A 11 -37.39 4.43 3.05
C ILE A 11 -37.28 3.46 1.88
N VAL A 12 -38.42 3.33 1.20
CA VAL A 12 -38.69 2.61 -0.04
C VAL A 12 -38.59 3.63 -1.20
N LEU A 13 -38.52 3.12 -2.44
CA LEU A 13 -38.67 3.74 -3.77
C LEU A 13 -37.36 4.16 -4.47
N SER A 14 -37.15 3.98 -5.77
CA SER A 14 -37.84 3.23 -6.84
C SER A 14 -36.97 3.28 -8.12
N PHE A 15 -37.22 2.32 -9.01
CA PHE A 15 -36.77 2.14 -10.40
C PHE A 15 -36.63 3.41 -11.27
N ILE A 16 -35.66 3.40 -12.20
CA ILE A 16 -35.88 3.69 -13.64
C ILE A 16 -34.96 2.80 -14.50
N ILE A 17 -35.59 2.00 -15.35
CA ILE A 17 -35.01 1.30 -16.51
C ILE A 17 -35.06 2.26 -17.71
N THR A 18 -33.99 2.33 -18.51
CA THR A 18 -34.10 2.82 -19.89
C THR A 18 -33.20 1.99 -20.79
N ALA A 19 -33.85 1.21 -21.66
CA ALA A 19 -33.26 0.48 -22.77
C ALA A 19 -33.68 1.17 -24.08
N GLY A 20 -32.82 1.10 -25.10
CA GLY A 20 -33.06 1.55 -26.47
C GLY A 20 -32.19 2.76 -26.85
N THR A 21 -31.62 2.90 -28.05
CA THR A 21 -31.70 2.17 -29.33
C THR A 21 -30.62 2.76 -30.26
N MET A 22 -30.05 1.90 -31.12
CA MET A 22 -29.59 2.13 -32.51
C MET A 22 -28.97 3.47 -32.97
N GLY A 23 -27.83 3.37 -33.64
CA GLY A 23 -27.37 4.40 -34.59
C GLY A 23 -26.03 4.08 -35.25
N ILE A 24 -26.06 3.35 -36.36
CA ILE A 24 -24.94 3.13 -37.30
C ILE A 24 -24.66 4.44 -38.06
N ILE A 25 -23.40 4.90 -38.09
CA ILE A 25 -22.93 5.84 -39.14
C ILE A 25 -21.55 5.39 -39.67
N ARG A 26 -21.61 4.83 -40.88
CA ARG A 26 -20.82 5.10 -42.09
C ARG A 26 -19.28 5.19 -42.01
N ALA A 27 -18.65 4.27 -42.75
CA ALA A 27 -17.27 4.40 -43.27
C ALA A 27 -17.21 5.43 -44.41
N ALA A 28 -16.15 6.24 -44.43
CA ALA A 28 -15.63 6.89 -45.63
C ALA A 28 -14.13 7.22 -45.45
N ASP A 29 -13.37 6.55 -46.32
CA ASP A 29 -12.14 6.96 -47.00
C ASP A 29 -10.82 7.28 -46.28
N ALA A 30 -9.82 6.71 -46.95
CA ALA A 30 -8.41 6.68 -46.67
C ALA A 30 -7.68 7.96 -47.06
N ALA A 31 -6.46 8.02 -46.53
CA ALA A 31 -5.26 8.63 -47.10
C ALA A 31 -5.10 10.15 -46.91
N THR A 32 -4.19 10.52 -46.01
CA THR A 32 -2.96 11.22 -46.38
C THR A 32 -1.92 11.08 -45.27
N THR A 33 -0.69 10.91 -45.73
CA THR A 33 0.54 10.42 -45.12
C THR A 33 1.26 11.35 -44.14
N ARG A 34 2.04 10.68 -43.26
CA ARG A 34 3.37 11.06 -42.73
C ARG A 34 3.47 12.35 -41.90
N SER A 35 3.76 12.17 -40.61
CA SER A 35 5.03 12.58 -39.96
C SER A 35 4.79 12.71 -38.46
N ALA A 36 5.16 11.69 -37.69
CA ALA A 36 5.24 11.79 -36.23
C ALA A 36 6.29 10.81 -35.67
N GLU A 37 7.44 10.72 -36.34
CA GLU A 37 8.69 10.41 -35.63
C GLU A 37 9.30 11.75 -35.23
N GLN A 38 9.04 12.14 -33.98
CA GLN A 38 9.92 12.91 -33.10
C GLN A 38 9.08 13.38 -31.90
N ASN A 39 8.90 12.51 -30.92
CA ASN A 39 8.77 13.00 -29.56
C ASN A 39 9.56 12.07 -28.63
N VAL A 40 10.79 12.51 -28.40
CA VAL A 40 11.73 12.01 -27.42
C VAL A 40 11.02 11.88 -26.08
N HIS A 41 11.35 10.80 -25.40
CA HIS A 41 10.74 10.25 -24.21
C HIS A 41 10.65 11.21 -23.01
N THR A 42 9.78 12.21 -23.04
CA THR A 42 9.24 12.83 -21.82
C THR A 42 8.07 11.98 -21.32
N ARG A 43 8.32 10.70 -20.99
CA ARG A 43 7.31 9.88 -20.27
C ARG A 43 7.20 10.37 -18.83
N SER A 44 6.38 11.40 -18.70
CA SER A 44 5.24 11.43 -17.79
C SER A 44 5.54 11.46 -16.29
N LEU A 45 5.96 12.63 -15.81
CA LEU A 45 5.61 13.07 -14.46
C LEU A 45 4.07 13.22 -14.30
N GLY A 46 3.29 13.37 -15.40
CA GLY A 46 1.85 13.59 -15.41
C GLY A 46 0.95 12.38 -15.06
N ASN A 47 1.32 11.15 -15.46
CA ASN A 47 0.55 9.93 -15.11
C ASN A 47 0.68 9.58 -13.63
N SER A 48 1.74 10.04 -12.96
CA SER A 48 2.01 9.79 -11.55
C SER A 48 1.09 10.56 -10.59
N PHE A 49 0.44 11.65 -11.06
CA PHE A 49 -0.53 12.42 -10.25
C PHE A 49 -1.96 11.87 -10.38
N LYS A 50 -2.38 11.47 -11.59
CA LYS A 50 -3.71 10.86 -11.81
C LYS A 50 -3.86 9.54 -11.04
N ASN A 51 -2.81 8.73 -11.01
CA ASN A 51 -2.76 7.51 -10.20
C ASN A 51 -2.76 7.76 -8.68
N ARG A 52 -2.29 8.91 -8.19
CA ARG A 52 -2.30 9.20 -6.74
C ARG A 52 -3.68 9.53 -6.20
N LYS A 53 -4.53 10.23 -6.97
CA LYS A 53 -5.89 10.57 -6.54
C LYS A 53 -6.78 9.33 -6.48
N THR A 54 -6.75 8.50 -7.52
CA THR A 54 -7.49 7.23 -7.56
C THR A 54 -7.03 6.27 -6.46
N MET A 55 -5.72 6.21 -6.19
CA MET A 55 -5.19 5.42 -5.06
C MET A 55 -5.68 5.91 -3.70
N ARG A 56 -5.73 7.23 -3.47
CA ARG A 56 -6.25 7.82 -2.22
C ARG A 56 -7.70 7.44 -1.94
N HIS A 57 -8.59 7.54 -2.93
CA HIS A 57 -10.01 7.21 -2.74
C HIS A 57 -10.21 5.74 -2.38
N ALA A 58 -9.50 4.82 -3.05
CA ALA A 58 -9.64 3.41 -2.72
C ALA A 58 -8.92 3.03 -1.40
N PHE A 59 -7.92 3.79 -0.92
CA PHE A 59 -7.44 3.62 0.47
C PHE A 59 -8.46 4.10 1.51
N GLN A 60 -9.21 5.17 1.23
CA GLN A 60 -10.30 5.61 2.10
C GLN A 60 -11.42 4.56 2.15
N GLY A 61 -11.79 3.95 1.02
CA GLY A 61 -12.77 2.87 0.98
C GLY A 61 -12.35 1.64 1.80
N ILE A 62 -11.10 1.20 1.64
CA ILE A 62 -10.55 0.08 2.44
C ILE A 62 -10.58 0.41 3.94
N ARG A 63 -10.21 1.64 4.30
CA ARG A 63 -10.24 2.10 5.69
C ARG A 63 -11.67 2.10 6.24
N ALA A 64 -12.62 2.64 5.49
CA ALA A 64 -14.03 2.67 5.88
C ALA A 64 -14.60 1.25 6.05
N ALA A 65 -14.21 0.29 5.20
CA ALA A 65 -14.59 -1.10 5.34
C ALA A 65 -14.03 -1.74 6.63
N ILE A 66 -12.77 -1.45 6.99
CA ILE A 66 -12.17 -1.91 8.25
C ILE A 66 -12.89 -1.27 9.46
N GLU A 67 -13.20 0.02 9.39
CA GLU A 67 -13.95 0.75 10.42
C GLU A 67 -15.37 0.19 10.61
N ALA A 68 -16.06 -0.11 9.51
CA ALA A 68 -17.40 -0.67 9.49
C ALA A 68 -17.44 -2.18 9.79
N ASN A 69 -16.27 -2.83 9.97
CA ASN A 69 -16.14 -4.28 10.13
C ASN A 69 -16.74 -5.08 8.94
N ASP A 70 -16.65 -4.53 7.73
CA ASP A 70 -17.19 -5.11 6.50
C ASP A 70 -16.08 -5.84 5.71
N TYR A 71 -16.00 -7.15 5.92
CA TYR A 71 -15.04 -8.02 5.25
C TYR A 71 -15.27 -8.10 3.73
N GLU A 72 -16.53 -8.14 3.28
CA GLU A 72 -16.85 -8.32 1.85
C GLU A 72 -16.47 -7.08 1.04
N ALA A 73 -16.79 -5.89 1.56
CA ALA A 73 -16.36 -4.63 0.96
C ALA A 73 -14.84 -4.51 0.94
N TRP A 74 -14.17 -4.90 2.04
CA TRP A 74 -12.71 -4.90 2.11
C TRP A 74 -12.07 -5.86 1.10
N ALA A 75 -12.57 -7.09 1.01
CA ALA A 75 -12.07 -8.13 0.12
C ALA A 75 -12.22 -7.71 -1.34
N LYS A 76 -13.38 -7.14 -1.71
CA LYS A 76 -13.62 -6.60 -3.05
C LYS A 76 -12.68 -5.45 -3.40
N LEU A 77 -12.53 -4.46 -2.52
CA LEU A 77 -11.65 -3.31 -2.76
C LEU A 77 -10.17 -3.69 -2.80
N THR A 78 -9.78 -4.74 -2.09
CA THR A 78 -8.41 -5.24 -2.05
C THR A 78 -8.09 -6.11 -3.27
N SER A 79 -9.06 -6.90 -3.75
CA SER A 79 -8.87 -7.80 -4.90
C SER A 79 -8.71 -7.05 -6.24
N GLU A 80 -9.32 -5.87 -6.37
CA GLU A 80 -9.17 -4.98 -7.52
C GLU A 80 -7.74 -4.39 -7.67
N ARG A 81 -6.85 -4.66 -6.72
CA ARG A 81 -5.49 -4.12 -6.66
C ARG A 81 -4.45 -5.24 -6.76
N PRO A 82 -3.22 -4.95 -7.20
CA PRO A 82 -2.12 -5.89 -7.03
C PRO A 82 -1.92 -6.20 -5.54
N HIS A 83 -2.18 -7.44 -5.15
CA HIS A 83 -2.07 -7.95 -3.79
C HIS A 83 -1.44 -9.35 -3.81
N ASP A 84 -1.01 -9.82 -2.65
CA ASP A 84 -0.67 -11.24 -2.48
C ASP A 84 -1.99 -12.02 -2.37
N PRO A 85 -2.26 -13.04 -3.22
CA PRO A 85 -3.52 -13.78 -3.20
C PRO A 85 -3.83 -14.43 -1.85
N ASN A 86 -2.82 -14.68 -1.01
CA ASN A 86 -3.00 -15.24 0.33
C ASN A 86 -3.38 -14.20 1.40
N MET A 87 -3.41 -12.90 1.06
CA MET A 87 -3.73 -11.84 2.01
C MET A 87 -5.23 -11.60 2.19
N ILE A 88 -6.10 -11.98 1.24
CA ILE A 88 -7.54 -11.72 1.34
C ILE A 88 -8.21 -12.88 2.09
N THR A 89 -7.98 -12.91 3.41
CA THR A 89 -8.58 -13.90 4.32
C THR A 89 -9.29 -13.22 5.49
N PRO A 90 -10.31 -13.87 6.09
CA PRO A 90 -10.97 -13.34 7.28
C PRO A 90 -9.98 -13.06 8.41
N GLU A 91 -9.02 -13.95 8.62
CA GLU A 91 -7.98 -13.80 9.65
C GLU A 91 -7.11 -12.56 9.44
N THR A 92 -6.69 -12.30 8.20
CA THR A 92 -5.92 -11.10 7.86
C THR A 92 -6.74 -9.84 8.10
N PHE A 93 -8.03 -9.85 7.74
CA PHE A 93 -8.93 -8.74 8.00
C PHE A 93 -9.11 -8.45 9.50
N GLN A 94 -9.29 -9.50 10.32
CA GLN A 94 -9.44 -9.36 11.77
C GLN A 94 -8.19 -8.71 12.40
N LYS A 95 -7.00 -9.18 12.02
CA LYS A 95 -5.72 -8.60 12.47
C LYS A 95 -5.54 -7.16 11.99
N LEU A 96 -5.95 -6.84 10.76
CA LEU A 96 -5.92 -5.44 10.28
C LEU A 96 -6.87 -4.53 11.07
N ARG A 97 -8.03 -5.03 11.48
CA ARG A 97 -8.97 -4.29 12.33
C ARG A 97 -8.42 -4.10 13.73
N GLU A 98 -7.77 -5.11 14.31
CA GLU A 98 -7.06 -4.99 15.59
C GLU A 98 -5.97 -3.91 15.52
N ALA A 99 -5.12 -3.96 14.49
CA ALA A 99 -4.12 -2.93 14.25
C ALA A 99 -4.74 -1.53 14.07
N TYR A 100 -5.90 -1.43 13.42
CA TYR A 100 -6.62 -0.18 13.28
C TYR A 100 -7.11 0.38 14.64
N LEU A 101 -7.66 -0.47 15.50
CA LEU A 101 -8.09 -0.10 16.84
C LEU A 101 -6.92 0.36 17.72
N LEU A 102 -5.79 -0.36 17.68
CA LEU A 102 -4.57 0.04 18.40
C LEU A 102 -4.09 1.43 17.97
N ARG A 103 -4.10 1.75 16.67
CA ARG A 103 -3.77 3.11 16.19
C ARG A 103 -4.74 4.16 16.70
N GLN A 104 -6.04 3.86 16.75
CA GLN A 104 -7.04 4.79 17.28
C GLN A 104 -6.85 5.04 18.79
N GLN A 105 -6.30 4.06 19.51
CA GLN A 105 -5.95 4.18 20.92
C GLN A 105 -4.58 4.84 21.15
N GLY A 106 -3.85 5.20 20.09
CA GLY A 106 -2.52 5.80 20.17
C GLY A 106 -1.37 4.79 20.29
N ASP A 107 -1.67 3.49 20.31
CA ASP A 107 -0.65 2.43 20.31
C ASP A 107 -0.17 2.15 18.87
N GLU A 108 0.69 3.05 18.39
CA GLU A 108 1.31 2.91 17.08
C GLU A 108 2.25 1.69 17.00
N GLU A 109 2.88 1.30 18.11
CA GLU A 109 3.85 0.20 18.14
C GLU A 109 3.16 -1.15 18.05
N GLY A 110 2.11 -1.37 18.83
CA GLY A 110 1.29 -2.58 18.79
C GLY A 110 0.65 -2.77 17.42
N ALA A 111 0.05 -1.71 16.88
CA ALA A 111 -0.50 -1.75 15.52
C ALA A 111 0.56 -2.08 14.46
N ARG A 112 1.78 -1.55 14.60
CA ARG A 112 2.89 -1.83 13.70
C ARG A 112 3.27 -3.31 13.73
N LYS A 113 3.47 -3.89 14.91
CA LYS A 113 3.82 -5.32 15.08
C LYS A 113 2.83 -6.24 14.37
N ILE A 114 1.53 -5.96 14.50
CA ILE A 114 0.49 -6.74 13.82
C ILE A 114 0.59 -6.60 12.29
N THR A 115 0.76 -5.38 11.78
CA THR A 115 0.89 -5.17 10.33
C THR A 115 2.17 -5.74 9.73
N GLU A 116 3.25 -5.80 10.51
CA GLU A 116 4.53 -6.44 10.16
C GLU A 116 4.39 -7.96 10.10
N ALA A 117 3.76 -8.57 11.11
CA ALA A 117 3.49 -10.01 11.14
C ALA A 117 2.59 -10.46 9.96
N LEU A 118 1.75 -9.56 9.44
CA LEU A 118 0.90 -9.79 8.27
C LEU A 118 1.62 -9.57 6.92
N GLY A 119 2.87 -9.09 6.90
CA GLY A 119 3.61 -8.85 5.66
C GLY A 119 3.07 -7.69 4.79
N VAL A 120 2.14 -6.88 5.31
CA VAL A 120 1.47 -5.79 4.55
C VAL A 120 2.42 -4.61 4.28
N GLN A 121 3.59 -4.61 4.91
CA GLN A 121 4.51 -3.48 4.94
C GLN A 121 5.45 -3.41 3.73
N LYS A 122 4.92 -3.45 2.50
CA LYS A 122 5.74 -3.11 1.31
C LYS A 122 5.94 -1.60 1.09
N PHE A 123 5.25 -0.73 1.84
CA PHE A 123 5.25 0.72 1.58
C PHE A 123 5.70 1.62 2.74
N GLY A 124 5.81 1.11 3.97
CA GLY A 124 6.42 1.82 5.11
C GLY A 124 7.96 1.70 5.16
N SER A 125 8.50 0.72 4.42
CA SER A 125 9.91 0.35 4.42
C SER A 125 10.84 1.45 3.95
N ARG A 126 10.42 2.38 3.08
CA ARG A 126 11.36 3.38 2.52
C ARG A 126 11.91 4.37 3.53
N LYS A 127 11.12 4.80 4.53
CA LYS A 127 11.60 5.75 5.55
C LYS A 127 12.42 5.04 6.62
N ILE A 128 12.02 3.83 6.99
CA ILE A 128 12.74 2.99 7.95
C ILE A 128 14.05 2.51 7.35
N ALA A 129 14.03 1.99 6.12
CA ALA A 129 15.24 1.62 5.37
C ALA A 129 16.17 2.83 5.24
N ARG A 130 15.67 4.03 4.94
CA ARG A 130 16.51 5.24 4.92
C ARG A 130 17.19 5.51 6.27
N LYS A 131 16.47 5.36 7.40
CA LYS A 131 17.06 5.53 8.73
C LYS A 131 18.08 4.43 9.05
N GLN A 132 17.78 3.18 8.72
CA GLN A 132 18.70 2.05 8.91
C GLN A 132 19.96 2.21 8.06
N PHE A 133 19.84 2.56 6.78
CA PHE A 133 20.99 2.84 5.91
C PHE A 133 21.81 4.03 6.40
N GLN A 134 21.16 5.07 6.95
CA GLN A 134 21.89 6.18 7.56
C GLN A 134 22.65 5.74 8.81
N ALA A 135 22.05 4.91 9.66
CA ALA A 135 22.74 4.37 10.85
C ALA A 135 23.92 3.48 10.47
N VAL A 136 23.77 2.62 9.45
CA VAL A 136 24.85 1.79 8.90
C VAL A 136 25.98 2.67 8.36
N ARG A 137 25.65 3.73 7.60
CA ARG A 137 26.64 4.70 7.11
C ARG A 137 27.39 5.37 8.25
N ASN A 138 26.68 5.87 9.26
CA ASN A 138 27.30 6.52 10.40
C ASN A 138 28.26 5.58 11.14
N ALA A 139 27.90 4.30 11.29
CA ALA A 139 28.75 3.30 11.93
C ALA A 139 30.04 3.01 11.11
N ILE A 140 29.93 2.99 9.77
CA ILE A 140 31.10 2.87 8.88
C ILE A 140 32.00 4.11 9.03
N GLU A 141 31.42 5.32 8.99
CA GLU A 141 32.15 6.58 9.12
C GLU A 141 32.82 6.74 10.50
N SER A 142 32.23 6.17 11.56
CA SER A 142 32.80 6.17 12.90
C SER A 142 33.71 4.98 13.19
N HIS A 143 33.98 4.11 12.22
CA HIS A 143 34.71 2.84 12.39
C HIS A 143 34.16 1.96 13.53
N ASP A 144 32.85 2.01 13.77
CA ASP A 144 32.16 1.23 14.81
C ASP A 144 31.65 -0.09 14.23
N TYR A 145 32.51 -1.11 14.31
CA TYR A 145 32.20 -2.46 13.83
C TYR A 145 31.02 -3.09 14.57
N GLU A 146 30.91 -2.92 15.88
CA GLU A 146 29.86 -3.59 16.66
C GLU A 146 28.48 -3.04 16.31
N THR A 147 28.36 -1.72 16.19
CA THR A 147 27.12 -1.08 15.76
C THR A 147 26.76 -1.47 14.32
N TRP A 148 27.75 -1.51 13.42
CA TRP A 148 27.52 -1.95 12.04
C TRP A 148 27.06 -3.42 11.97
N ALA A 149 27.76 -4.34 12.63
CA ALA A 149 27.46 -5.77 12.59
C ALA A 149 26.05 -6.05 13.13
N LYS A 150 25.67 -5.40 14.22
CA LYS A 150 24.31 -5.49 14.78
C LYS A 150 23.25 -4.99 13.79
N LEU A 151 23.46 -3.82 13.18
CA LEU A 151 22.52 -3.28 12.20
C LEU A 151 22.39 -4.17 10.96
N MET A 152 23.49 -4.77 10.51
CA MET A 152 23.50 -5.67 9.36
C MET A 152 22.82 -7.01 9.68
N GLN A 153 22.98 -7.52 10.90
CA GLN A 153 22.27 -8.71 11.37
C GLN A 153 20.75 -8.46 11.43
N ASP A 154 20.32 -7.32 11.98
CA ASP A 154 18.90 -6.94 12.02
C ASP A 154 18.29 -6.86 10.60
N ILE A 155 19.08 -6.41 9.61
CA ILE A 155 18.67 -6.36 8.19
C ILE A 155 18.63 -7.77 7.56
N ALA A 156 19.55 -8.66 7.92
CA ALA A 156 19.60 -10.05 7.46
C ALA A 156 18.45 -10.88 8.03
N ASP A 157 18.09 -10.67 9.29
CA ASP A 157 16.94 -11.35 9.90
C ASP A 157 15.62 -10.90 9.24
N ALA A 158 15.56 -9.63 8.80
CA ALA A 158 14.39 -9.07 8.10
C ALA A 158 14.31 -9.46 6.62
N ASN A 159 15.45 -9.67 5.96
CA ASN A 159 15.52 -10.04 4.55
C ASN A 159 16.21 -11.39 4.48
N THR A 160 15.47 -12.47 4.20
CA THR A 160 15.84 -13.91 4.19
C THR A 160 17.08 -14.33 3.36
N ARG A 161 17.95 -13.38 2.99
CA ARG A 161 19.24 -13.56 2.35
C ARG A 161 20.35 -13.43 3.40
N PRO A 162 21.31 -14.36 3.43
CA PRO A 162 22.48 -14.21 4.29
C PRO A 162 23.28 -12.97 3.86
N ILE A 163 23.69 -12.17 4.84
CA ILE A 163 24.55 -10.99 4.64
C ILE A 163 25.86 -11.24 5.38
N ASP A 164 26.98 -10.92 4.72
CA ASP A 164 28.30 -11.02 5.33
C ASP A 164 28.48 -9.89 6.35
N THR A 165 28.54 -10.26 7.64
CA THR A 165 28.74 -9.36 8.79
C THR A 165 30.14 -9.52 9.41
N THR A 166 31.08 -10.14 8.68
CA THR A 166 32.46 -10.35 9.15
C THR A 166 33.21 -9.03 9.31
N ARG A 167 34.25 -9.07 10.15
CA ARG A 167 35.15 -7.94 10.34
C ARG A 167 35.89 -7.57 9.05
N GLU A 168 36.28 -8.57 8.26
CA GLU A 168 36.94 -8.37 6.96
C GLU A 168 36.04 -7.58 5.99
N ALA A 169 34.75 -7.92 5.93
CA ALA A 169 33.79 -7.18 5.13
C ALA A 169 33.64 -5.71 5.60
N PHE A 170 33.66 -5.47 6.91
CA PHE A 170 33.63 -4.11 7.46
C PHE A 170 34.90 -3.32 7.16
N ASP A 171 36.06 -3.92 7.34
CA ASP A 171 37.35 -3.27 7.09
C ASP A 171 37.49 -2.93 5.59
N ALA A 172 36.99 -3.79 4.69
CA ALA A 172 36.92 -3.50 3.26
C ALA A 172 36.03 -2.29 2.91
N LEU A 173 35.00 -2.00 3.72
CA LEU A 173 34.11 -0.84 3.54
C LEU A 173 34.72 0.47 4.05
N THR A 174 35.63 0.38 5.01
CA THR A 174 36.27 1.55 5.65
C THR A 174 37.64 1.88 5.06
N ALA A 175 38.22 1.00 4.24
CA ALA A 175 39.53 1.17 3.60
C ALA A 175 39.56 2.15 2.39
N ARG A 176 38.51 2.97 2.19
CA ARG A 176 38.41 3.98 1.11
C ARG A 176 38.70 5.38 1.62
#